data_AF-A9XNX7-F1
#
_entry.id   AF-A9XNX7-F1
#
_cell.length_a   1.000
_cell.length_b   1.000
_cell.length_c   1.000
_cell.angle_alpha   90.00
_cell.angle_beta   90.00
_cell.angle_gamma   90.00
#
_symmetry.space_group_name_H-M   'P 1'
#
loop_
_entity.id
_entity.type
_entity.pdbx_description
1 polymer ?
#
loop_
_entity_poly.entity_id
_entity_poly.type
_entity_poly.pdbx_seq_one_letter_code
_entity_poly.pdbx_strand_id
1 'polypeptide(L)'
;LVKKISDLRPLESGITLTVKVVDAKMVAPKGRQARISECLVGDETGMIIFVARNDQVDRMKEGSTLILQNAKIEMYRGSMRLAVDRWGRIEASEPASFAVKEDSNLS
;
A
#
# COMPACT_ATOMS: atom_id res chain seq x y z
N LEU A 1 -2.19 7.84 15.45
CA LEU A 1 -3.59 7.60 15.06
C LEU A 1 -3.55 6.75 13.79
N VAL A 2 -4.29 5.64 13.74
CA VAL A 2 -4.38 4.80 12.54
C VAL A 2 -5.44 5.41 11.63
N LYS A 3 -5.08 5.69 10.38
CA LYS A 3 -5.95 6.25 9.35
C LYS A 3 -6.64 5.14 8.56
N LYS A 4 -7.71 5.47 7.83
CA LYS A 4 -8.43 4.58 6.93
C LYS A 4 -8.24 4.97 5.48
N ILE A 5 -8.36 4.00 4.57
CA ILE A 5 -8.14 4.23 3.14
C ILE A 5 -9.09 5.29 2.58
N SER A 6 -10.38 5.21 2.90
CA SER A 6 -11.38 6.19 2.43
C SER A 6 -11.11 7.64 2.84
N ASP A 7 -10.29 7.87 3.87
CA ASP A 7 -9.96 9.20 4.38
C ASP A 7 -8.67 9.78 3.76
N LEU A 8 -7.97 9.01 2.92
CA LEU A 8 -6.71 9.42 2.30
C LEU A 8 -6.93 10.61 1.37
N ARG A 9 -5.99 11.56 1.42
CA ARG A 9 -6.05 12.78 0.60
C ARG A 9 -4.81 12.88 -0.29
N PRO A 10 -4.93 13.53 -1.47
CA PRO A 10 -3.78 13.80 -2.32
C PRO A 10 -2.63 14.46 -1.54
N LEU A 11 -1.41 13.97 -1.79
CA LEU A 11 -0.15 14.51 -1.23
C LEU A 11 0.00 14.41 0.29
N GLU A 12 -0.89 13.69 0.98
CA GLU A 12 -0.79 13.46 2.42
C GLU A 12 0.43 12.59 2.77
N SER A 13 1.06 12.85 3.92
CA SER A 13 2.25 12.13 4.41
C SER A 13 2.18 11.93 5.92
N GLY A 14 3.08 11.11 6.49
CA GLY A 14 3.04 10.79 7.92
C GLY A 14 1.90 9.86 8.31
N ILE A 15 1.39 9.08 7.35
CA ILE A 15 0.18 8.28 7.53
C ILE A 15 0.55 6.90 8.10
N THR A 16 -0.24 6.43 9.07
CA THR A 16 -0.15 5.05 9.55
C THR A 16 -1.44 4.31 9.25
N LEU A 17 -1.36 3.15 8.58
CA LEU A 17 -2.49 2.32 8.15
C LEU A 17 -2.23 0.85 8.47
N THR A 18 -3.30 0.09 8.74
CA THR A 18 -3.27 -1.38 8.71
C THR A 18 -4.03 -1.85 7.49
N VAL A 19 -3.38 -2.63 6.62
CA VAL A 19 -3.94 -3.05 5.32
C VAL A 19 -3.78 -4.55 5.12
N LYS A 20 -4.69 -5.15 4.36
CA LYS A 20 -4.54 -6.49 3.78
C LYS A 20 -4.03 -6.36 2.36
N VAL A 21 -3.12 -7.24 1.96
CA VAL A 21 -2.68 -7.37 0.56
C VAL A 21 -3.68 -8.23 -0.18
N VAL A 22 -4.30 -7.66 -1.22
CA VAL A 22 -5.32 -8.32 -2.06
C VAL A 22 -4.66 -8.95 -3.29
N ASP A 23 -3.72 -8.25 -3.91
CA ASP A 23 -2.97 -8.74 -5.07
C ASP A 23 -1.58 -8.09 -5.11
N ALA A 24 -0.61 -8.73 -5.75
CA ALA A 24 0.74 -8.22 -5.92
C ALA A 24 1.29 -8.54 -7.31
N LYS A 25 1.40 -7.52 -8.16
CA LYS A 25 1.87 -7.65 -9.53
C LYS A 25 3.25 -7.03 -9.72
N MET A 26 4.21 -7.87 -10.09
CA MET A 26 5.55 -7.43 -10.49
C MET A 26 5.47 -6.52 -11.72
N VAL A 27 6.12 -5.36 -11.64
CA VAL A 27 6.26 -4.45 -12.77
C VAL A 27 7.59 -4.75 -13.47
N ALA A 28 7.55 -4.93 -14.79
CA ALA A 28 8.74 -5.18 -15.58
C ALA A 28 9.77 -4.04 -15.38
N PRO A 29 11.02 -4.35 -14.98
CA PRO A 29 12.04 -3.32 -14.78
C PRO A 29 12.37 -2.65 -16.12
N LYS A 30 12.41 -1.31 -16.14
CA LYS A 30 12.94 -0.56 -17.29
C LYS A 30 14.42 -0.26 -17.04
N GLY A 31 15.30 -1.04 -17.66
CA GLY A 31 16.76 -0.89 -17.53
C GLY A 31 17.30 -1.35 -16.16
N ARG A 32 18.30 -0.65 -15.61
CA ARG A 32 18.91 -0.94 -14.29
C ARG A 32 18.01 -0.59 -13.08
N GLN A 33 16.70 -0.51 -13.26
CA GLN A 33 15.79 -0.03 -12.23
C GLN A 33 15.55 -1.04 -11.11
N ALA A 34 15.31 -0.48 -9.92
CA ALA A 34 14.85 -1.15 -8.71
C ALA A 34 13.69 -2.12 -8.98
N ARG A 35 13.64 -3.24 -8.24
CA ARG A 35 12.50 -4.17 -8.26
C ARG A 35 11.26 -3.42 -7.80
N ILE A 36 10.16 -3.47 -8.56
CA ILE A 36 8.91 -2.79 -8.22
C ILE A 36 7.76 -3.78 -8.33
N SER A 37 6.85 -3.73 -7.36
CA SER A 37 5.55 -4.40 -7.42
C SER A 37 4.44 -3.38 -7.18
N GLU A 38 3.41 -3.42 -8.01
CA GLU A 38 2.14 -2.73 -7.76
C GLU A 38 1.24 -3.70 -7.01
N CYS A 39 0.92 -3.36 -5.76
CA CYS A 39 0.16 -4.22 -4.88
C CYS A 39 -1.19 -3.58 -4.60
N LEU A 40 -2.28 -4.28 -4.87
CA LEU A 40 -3.60 -3.86 -4.41
C LEU A 40 -3.68 -4.15 -2.92
N VAL A 41 -3.88 -3.11 -2.11
CA VAL A 41 -4.03 -3.23 -0.66
C VAL A 41 -5.33 -2.58 -0.21
N GLY A 42 -5.91 -3.07 0.88
CA GLY A 42 -7.22 -2.61 1.34
C GLY A 42 -7.48 -2.76 2.83
N ASP A 43 -8.47 -2.01 3.29
CA ASP A 43 -9.09 -2.11 4.62
C ASP A 43 -10.62 -2.19 4.45
N GLU A 44 -11.38 -2.15 5.55
CA GLU A 44 -12.84 -2.19 5.50
C GLU A 44 -13.50 -0.99 4.82
N THR A 45 -12.72 0.04 4.46
CA THR A 45 -13.21 1.30 3.92
C THR A 45 -12.87 1.50 2.44
N GLY A 46 -11.90 0.77 1.91
CA GLY A 46 -11.60 0.76 0.47
C GLY A 46 -10.27 0.10 0.15
N MET A 47 -9.82 0.33 -1.08
CA MET A 47 -8.56 -0.17 -1.63
C MET A 47 -7.77 0.95 -2.30
N ILE A 48 -6.45 0.73 -2.40
CA ILE A 48 -5.53 1.59 -3.12
C ILE A 48 -4.33 0.78 -3.61
N ILE A 49 -3.72 1.19 -4.71
CA ILE A 49 -2.42 0.63 -5.13
C ILE A 49 -1.31 1.13 -4.19
N PHE A 50 -0.61 0.19 -3.56
CA PHE A 50 0.67 0.38 -2.90
C PHE A 50 1.83 0.08 -3.86
N VAL A 51 2.83 0.96 -3.91
CA VAL A 51 4.03 0.77 -4.74
C VAL A 51 5.16 0.25 -3.86
N ALA A 52 5.40 -1.06 -3.91
CA ALA A 52 6.51 -1.70 -3.20
C ALA A 52 7.79 -1.62 -4.02
N ARG A 53 8.91 -1.29 -3.37
CA ARG A 53 10.23 -1.17 -4.01
C ARG A 53 11.25 -2.06 -3.33
N ASN A 54 12.15 -2.66 -4.11
CA ASN A 54 13.28 -3.48 -3.66
C ASN A 54 12.84 -4.60 -2.69
N ASP A 55 13.35 -4.57 -1.46
CA ASP A 55 13.11 -5.51 -0.38
C ASP A 55 11.66 -5.46 0.15
N GLN A 56 10.96 -4.34 -0.05
CA GLN A 56 9.54 -4.25 0.29
C GLN A 56 8.70 -5.25 -0.50
N VAL A 57 9.12 -5.60 -1.72
CA VAL A 57 8.37 -6.51 -2.59
C VAL A 57 8.21 -7.90 -1.94
N ASP A 58 9.21 -8.36 -1.19
CA ASP A 58 9.14 -9.67 -0.52
C ASP A 58 8.16 -9.69 0.67
N ARG A 59 7.76 -8.51 1.15
CA ARG A 59 6.77 -8.34 2.23
C ARG A 59 5.33 -8.34 1.71
N MET A 60 5.12 -8.01 0.43
CA MET A 60 3.78 -7.84 -0.16
C MET A 60 3.19 -9.18 -0.63
N LYS A 61 2.92 -10.08 0.31
CA LYS A 61 2.32 -11.39 0.02
C LYS A 61 0.81 -11.29 0.08
N GLU A 62 0.12 -11.79 -0.94
CA GLU A 62 -1.35 -11.89 -0.96
C GLU A 62 -1.89 -12.54 0.34
N GLY A 63 -2.97 -11.98 0.87
CA GLY A 63 -3.60 -12.41 2.11
C GLY A 63 -2.90 -11.94 3.40
N SER A 64 -1.67 -11.42 3.32
CA SER A 64 -0.97 -10.91 4.50
C SER A 64 -1.56 -9.58 5.00
N THR A 65 -1.48 -9.37 6.32
CA THR A 65 -1.83 -8.08 6.95
C THR A 65 -0.55 -7.34 7.32
N LEU A 66 -0.46 -6.08 6.92
CA LEU A 66 0.70 -5.21 7.11
C LEU A 66 0.29 -3.90 7.79
N ILE A 67 1.17 -3.41 8.66
CA ILE A 67 1.11 -2.06 9.21
C ILE A 67 2.13 -1.21 8.43
N LEU A 68 1.62 -0.17 7.77
CA LEU A 68 2.41 0.81 7.05
C LEU A 68 2.54 2.04 7.93
N GLN A 69 3.76 2.39 8.35
CA GLN A 69 4.03 3.53 9.23
C GLN A 69 4.77 4.62 8.46
N ASN A 70 4.39 5.88 8.71
CA ASN A 70 4.95 7.04 8.02
C ASN A 70 4.90 6.88 6.48
N ALA A 71 3.78 6.36 6.00
CA ALA A 71 3.45 6.25 4.58
C ALA A 71 3.03 7.61 4.02
N LYS A 72 2.97 7.70 2.70
CA LYS A 72 2.58 8.90 1.95
C LYS A 72 1.76 8.55 0.72
N ILE A 73 0.99 9.53 0.25
CA ILE A 73 0.27 9.50 -1.01
C ILE A 73 1.13 10.13 -2.10
N GLU A 74 1.44 9.35 -3.13
CA GLU A 74 2.03 9.81 -4.38
C GLU A 74 0.94 9.93 -5.45
N MET A 75 0.98 11.01 -6.23
CA MET A 75 0.10 11.15 -7.39
C MET A 75 0.76 10.55 -8.63
N TYR A 76 0.06 9.64 -9.31
CA TYR A 76 0.53 9.03 -10.55
C TYR A 76 -0.57 9.04 -11.60
N ARG A 77 -0.34 9.78 -12.70
CA ARG A 77 -1.29 9.90 -13.83
C ARG A 77 -2.72 10.28 -13.41
N GLY A 78 -2.86 11.15 -12.41
CA GLY A 78 -4.15 11.61 -11.90
C GLY A 78 -4.74 10.74 -10.77
N SER A 79 -4.17 9.57 -10.50
CA SER A 79 -4.60 8.67 -9.43
C SER A 79 -3.70 8.74 -8.20
N MET A 80 -4.25 8.44 -7.03
CA MET A 80 -3.48 8.29 -5.80
C MET A 80 -2.81 6.91 -5.74
N ARG A 81 -1.61 6.87 -5.17
CA ARG A 81 -0.88 5.64 -4.83
C ARG A 81 -0.28 5.76 -3.44
N LEU A 82 -0.27 4.67 -2.69
CA LEU A 82 0.35 4.60 -1.39
C LEU A 82 1.83 4.18 -1.53
N ALA A 83 2.71 4.80 -0.76
CA ALA A 83 4.13 4.45 -0.73
C ALA A 83 4.70 4.60 0.68
N VAL A 84 5.76 3.83 0.95
CA VAL A 84 6.60 3.97 2.14
C VAL A 84 8.02 4.25 1.67
N ASP A 85 8.59 5.37 2.11
CA ASP A 85 9.98 5.73 1.81
C ASP A 85 10.95 5.30 2.92
N ARG A 86 12.21 5.75 2.85
CA ARG A 86 13.28 5.38 3.79
C ARG A 86 13.00 5.74 5.26
N TRP A 87 12.07 6.65 5.52
CA TRP A 87 11.72 7.09 6.87
C TRP A 87 10.50 6.36 7.44
N GLY A 88 9.83 5.55 6.62
CA GLY A 88 8.70 4.75 7.05
C GLY A 88 9.05 3.27 7.24
N ARG A 89 8.05 2.51 7.68
CA ARG A 89 8.20 1.09 8.03
C ARG A 89 7.03 0.28 7.48
N ILE A 90 7.32 -0.97 7.14
CA ILE A 90 6.33 -1.97 6.76
C ILE A 90 6.49 -3.12 7.75
N GLU A 91 5.51 -3.31 8.61
CA GLU A 91 5.55 -4.33 9.66
C GLU A 91 4.50 -5.39 9.39
N ALA A 92 4.87 -6.67 9.53
CA ALA A 92 3.88 -7.74 9.51
C ALA A 92 3.02 -7.66 10.77
N SER A 93 1.74 -7.99 10.65
CA SER A 93 0.80 -8.05 11.76
C SER A 93 0.06 -9.38 11.75
N GLU A 94 -0.59 -9.68 12.87
CA GLU A 94 -1.58 -10.74 12.93
C GLU A 94 -2.67 -10.51 11.88
N PRO A 95 -3.31 -11.57 11.35
CA PRO A 95 -4.38 -11.43 10.39
C PRO A 95 -5.49 -10.51 10.89
N ALA A 96 -5.74 -9.42 10.17
CA ALA A 96 -6.82 -8.50 10.52
C ALA A 96 -8.19 -9.18 10.42
N SER A 97 -9.10 -8.86 11.34
CA SER A 97 -10.46 -9.42 11.38
C SER A 97 -11.41 -8.81 10.35
N PHE A 98 -11.06 -7.66 9.76
CA PHE A 98 -11.91 -6.99 8.78
C PHE A 98 -11.90 -7.67 7.40
N ALA A 99 -13.01 -7.60 6.68
CA ALA A 99 -13.04 -7.86 5.25
C ALA A 99 -12.61 -6.59 4.49
N VAL A 100 -11.92 -6.76 3.36
CA VAL A 100 -11.56 -5.63 2.49
C VAL A 100 -12.80 -5.16 1.74
N LYS A 101 -12.98 -3.84 1.62
CA LYS A 101 -14.06 -3.26 0.81
C LYS A 101 -13.62 -3.17 -0.66
N GLU A 102 -13.97 -4.18 -1.44
CA GLU A 102 -13.49 -4.36 -2.82
C GLU A 102 -14.19 -3.49 -3.87
N ASP A 103 -15.33 -2.87 -3.55
CA ASP A 103 -16.11 -2.02 -4.45
C ASP A 103 -15.68 -0.53 -4.45
N SER A 104 -14.63 -0.18 -3.68
CA SER A 104 -14.18 1.20 -3.51
C SER A 104 -12.66 1.31 -3.65
N ASN A 105 -12.18 1.57 -4.88
CA ASN A 105 -10.77 1.73 -5.18
C ASN A 105 -10.41 3.21 -5.44
N LEU A 106 -9.40 3.74 -4.73
CA LEU A 106 -8.94 5.13 -4.84
C LEU A 106 -7.83 5.36 -5.89
N SER A 107 -7.47 4.33 -6.66
CA SER A 107 -6.41 4.37 -7.68
C SER A 107 -6.90 4.14 -9.10
#